data_AF-A0A433S995-F1
#
_entry.id   AF-A0A433S995-F1
#
_cell.length_a   1.000
_cell.length_b   1.000
_cell.length_c   1.000
_cell.angle_alpha   90.00
_cell.angle_beta   90.00
_cell.angle_gamma   90.00
#
_symmetry.space_group_name_H-M   'P 1'
#
loop_
_entity.id
_entity.type
_entity.pdbx_description
1 polymer ?
#
loop_
_entity_poly.entity_id
_entity_poly.type
_entity_poly.pdbx_seq_one_letter_code
_entity_poly.pdbx_strand_id
1 'polypeptide(L)'
;AATATGATVVLTYSVPYGTLALDSANVRSYPQSGFRFIDSTGEKAISNVVVSAPNQVTLTLASASTGIGKTVYYGTTPHLEPRQASTVPGGNLRDSSGEIWKSTLDGQRLDCWAEHQAFTI
;
A
#
# COMPACT_ATOMS: atom_id res chain seq x y z
N ALA A 1 -5.65 -6.87 -8.57
CA ALA A 1 -6.90 -6.29 -9.12
C ALA A 1 -7.42 -5.20 -8.19
N ALA A 2 -8.25 -4.28 -8.65
CA ALA A 2 -8.87 -3.27 -7.80
C ALA A 2 -10.31 -2.99 -8.21
N THR A 3 -11.15 -2.65 -7.24
CA THR A 3 -12.53 -2.21 -7.45
C THR A 3 -12.84 -1.00 -6.58
N ALA A 4 -13.70 -0.10 -7.05
CA ALA A 4 -14.16 1.04 -6.26
C ALA A 4 -15.69 1.14 -6.26
N THR A 5 -16.28 1.35 -5.10
CA THR A 5 -17.72 1.60 -4.92
C THR A 5 -17.90 2.74 -3.91
N GLY A 6 -18.48 3.85 -4.36
CA GLY A 6 -18.57 5.07 -3.54
C GLY A 6 -17.20 5.58 -3.13
N ALA A 7 -16.96 5.67 -1.81
CA ALA A 7 -15.69 6.08 -1.21
C ALA A 7 -14.80 4.89 -0.81
N THR A 8 -15.23 3.65 -1.07
CA THR A 8 -14.47 2.44 -0.71
C THR A 8 -13.75 1.89 -1.93
N VAL A 9 -12.47 1.58 -1.76
CA VAL A 9 -11.63 0.95 -2.79
C VAL A 9 -11.04 -0.32 -2.23
N VAL A 10 -11.20 -1.43 -2.93
CA VAL A 10 -10.66 -2.73 -2.52
C VAL A 10 -9.57 -3.13 -3.50
N LEU A 11 -8.37 -3.37 -2.99
CA LEU A 11 -7.22 -3.87 -3.71
C LEU A 11 -7.06 -5.36 -3.38
N THR A 12 -6.85 -6.19 -4.39
CA THR A 12 -6.56 -7.61 -4.23
C THR A 12 -5.17 -7.92 -4.75
N TYR A 13 -4.33 -8.49 -3.89
CA TYR A 13 -2.96 -8.89 -4.16
C TYR A 13 -2.85 -10.40 -4.38
N SER A 14 -1.79 -10.81 -5.08
CA SER A 14 -1.35 -12.21 -5.07
C SER A 14 -0.37 -12.38 -3.92
N VAL A 15 -0.75 -13.18 -2.93
CA VAL A 15 0.05 -13.40 -1.71
C VAL A 15 0.33 -14.89 -1.61
N PRO A 16 1.49 -15.36 -2.10
CA PRO A 16 1.78 -16.80 -2.18
C PRO A 16 1.96 -17.44 -0.80
N TYR A 17 2.33 -16.67 0.23
CA TYR A 17 2.56 -17.16 1.59
C TYR A 17 1.88 -16.29 2.63
N GLY A 18 1.17 -16.90 3.58
CA GLY A 18 0.56 -16.21 4.71
C GLY A 18 -0.57 -15.24 4.32
N THR A 19 -0.58 -14.07 4.96
CA THR A 19 -1.57 -13.00 4.75
C THR A 19 -0.88 -11.66 4.60
N LEU A 20 -1.54 -10.66 4.04
CA LEU A 20 -1.05 -9.29 4.06
C LEU A 20 -0.95 -8.76 5.49
N ALA A 21 0.06 -7.93 5.71
CA ALA A 21 0.24 -7.17 6.94
C ALA A 21 0.74 -5.75 6.61
N LEU A 22 0.25 -4.78 7.37
CA LEU A 22 0.82 -3.43 7.41
C LEU A 22 1.84 -3.39 8.54
N ASP A 23 3.10 -3.21 8.20
CA ASP A 23 4.17 -3.16 9.18
C ASP A 23 4.38 -1.72 9.68
N SER A 24 4.02 -1.47 10.94
CA SER A 24 4.25 -0.18 11.60
C SER A 24 5.39 -0.22 12.62
N ALA A 25 5.99 -1.39 12.86
CA ALA A 25 6.94 -1.61 13.93
C ALA A 25 8.39 -1.66 13.43
N ASN A 26 8.62 -2.24 12.25
CA ASN A 26 9.95 -2.54 11.72
C ASN A 26 10.34 -1.63 10.56
N VAL A 27 9.36 -0.97 9.93
CA VAL A 27 9.60 0.04 8.90
C VAL A 27 9.01 1.37 9.31
N ARG A 28 9.63 2.44 8.81
CA ARG A 28 9.13 3.81 9.02
C ARG A 28 7.68 3.91 8.57
N SER A 29 6.87 4.69 9.29
CA SER A 29 5.51 5.01 8.87
C SER A 29 5.50 5.91 7.62
N TYR A 30 4.69 5.53 6.64
CA TYR A 30 4.39 6.34 5.44
C TYR A 30 2.98 6.89 5.52
N PRO A 31 2.72 8.11 5.02
CA PRO A 31 1.37 8.62 4.87
C PRO A 31 0.50 7.61 4.12
N GLN A 32 -0.66 7.28 4.71
CA GLN A 32 -1.60 6.30 4.15
C GLN A 32 -0.93 4.97 3.78
N SER A 33 0.07 4.53 4.55
CA SER A 33 0.85 3.32 4.30
C SER A 33 1.50 3.22 2.92
N GLY A 34 1.70 4.35 2.23
CA GLY A 34 2.27 4.42 0.88
C GLY A 34 1.24 4.36 -0.25
N PHE A 35 -0.07 4.39 0.05
CA PHE A 35 -1.13 4.42 -0.94
C PHE A 35 -1.49 5.85 -1.39
N ARG A 36 -1.83 5.98 -2.68
CA ARG A 36 -2.38 7.19 -3.28
C ARG A 36 -3.53 6.81 -4.22
N PHE A 37 -4.58 7.62 -4.26
CA PHE A 37 -5.69 7.44 -5.19
C PHE A 37 -5.76 8.66 -6.11
N ILE A 38 -5.76 8.45 -7.42
CA ILE A 38 -5.84 9.52 -8.43
C ILE A 38 -6.95 9.20 -9.41
N ASP A 39 -7.73 10.22 -9.77
CA ASP A 39 -8.66 10.19 -10.89
C ASP A 39 -8.46 11.41 -11.79
N SER A 40 -9.30 11.57 -12.82
CA SER A 40 -9.23 12.69 -13.77
C SER A 40 -9.42 14.08 -13.15
N THR A 41 -9.87 14.16 -11.90
CA THR A 41 -10.05 15.41 -11.14
C THR A 41 -8.92 15.65 -10.14
N GLY A 42 -7.93 14.75 -10.08
CA GLY A 42 -6.74 14.86 -9.25
C GLY A 42 -6.64 13.78 -8.17
N GLU A 43 -5.72 13.99 -7.23
CA GLU A 43 -5.50 13.09 -6.10
C GLU A 43 -6.62 13.21 -5.06
N LYS A 44 -7.07 12.07 -4.54
CA LYS A 44 -8.10 11.96 -3.50
C LYS A 44 -7.48 11.61 -2.17
N ALA A 45 -7.90 12.32 -1.13
CA ALA A 45 -7.48 12.01 0.22
C ALA A 45 -8.02 10.63 0.64
N ILE A 46 -7.12 9.78 1.13
CA ILE A 46 -7.44 8.52 1.79
C ILE A 46 -7.54 8.81 3.28
N SER A 47 -8.65 8.43 3.91
CA SER A 47 -8.91 8.61 5.34
C SER A 47 -8.55 7.38 6.17
N ASN A 48 -8.57 6.18 5.56
CA ASN A 48 -8.20 4.94 6.23
C ASN A 48 -7.62 3.91 5.26
N VAL A 49 -6.71 3.08 5.77
CA VAL A 49 -6.12 1.93 5.06
C VAL A 49 -6.14 0.75 6.02
N VAL A 50 -6.73 -0.36 5.61
CA VAL A 50 -6.82 -1.57 6.43
C VAL A 50 -6.63 -2.84 5.59
N VAL A 51 -5.92 -3.82 6.14
CA VAL A 51 -5.95 -5.19 5.60
C VAL A 51 -7.30 -5.80 5.97
N SER A 52 -8.19 -5.94 4.99
CA SER A 52 -9.58 -6.36 5.18
C SER A 52 -9.81 -7.85 4.97
N ALA A 53 -8.88 -8.52 4.28
CA ALA A 53 -8.86 -9.97 4.10
C ALA A 53 -7.40 -10.45 3.90
N PRO A 54 -7.13 -11.77 3.93
CA PRO A 54 -5.78 -12.31 3.77
C PRO A 54 -4.97 -11.77 2.59
N ASN A 55 -5.63 -11.40 1.49
CA ASN A 55 -5.01 -10.85 0.30
C ASN A 55 -5.64 -9.52 -0.16
N GLN A 56 -6.36 -8.83 0.73
CA GLN A 56 -7.05 -7.59 0.39
C GLN A 56 -6.68 -6.44 1.30
N VAL A 57 -6.55 -5.26 0.68
CA VAL A 57 -6.46 -3.98 1.35
C VAL A 57 -7.68 -3.17 0.97
N THR A 58 -8.39 -2.65 1.98
CA THR A 58 -9.46 -1.68 1.78
C THR A 58 -8.96 -0.28 2.10
N LEU A 59 -9.14 0.63 1.14
CA LEU A 59 -8.95 2.06 1.30
C LEU A 59 -10.32 2.71 1.48
N THR A 60 -10.42 3.62 2.44
CA THR A 60 -11.55 4.55 2.55
C THR A 60 -11.08 5.92 2.09
N LEU A 61 -11.73 6.48 1.08
CA LEU A 61 -11.50 7.85 0.64
C LEU A 61 -12.28 8.82 1.54
N ALA A 62 -11.77 10.03 1.72
CA ALA A 62 -12.46 11.09 2.47
C ALA A 62 -13.77 11.52 1.79
N SER A 63 -13.86 11.37 0.47
CA SER A 63 -15.06 11.55 -0.33
C SER A 63 -15.05 10.61 -1.53
N ALA A 64 -16.23 10.29 -2.06
CA ALA A 64 -16.35 9.42 -3.23
C ALA A 64 -15.68 10.07 -4.46
N SER A 65 -14.98 9.25 -5.25
CA SER A 65 -14.37 9.70 -6.52
C SER A 65 -15.44 9.86 -7.59
N THR A 66 -15.54 11.08 -8.13
CA THR A 66 -16.44 11.45 -9.24
C THR A 66 -15.72 11.49 -10.59
N GLY A 67 -14.39 11.43 -10.60
CA GLY A 67 -13.57 11.42 -11.82
C GLY A 67 -13.56 10.07 -12.54
N ILE A 68 -13.10 10.10 -13.79
CA ILE A 68 -12.80 8.90 -14.60
C ILE A 68 -11.33 8.51 -14.47
N GLY A 69 -10.94 7.35 -14.99
CA GLY A 69 -9.52 6.92 -14.99
C GLY A 69 -8.96 6.70 -13.59
N LYS A 70 -9.74 6.02 -12.73
CA LYS A 70 -9.41 5.80 -11.33
C LYS A 70 -8.20 4.86 -11.23
N THR A 71 -7.15 5.32 -10.57
CA THR A 71 -5.93 4.54 -10.37
C THR A 71 -5.46 4.65 -8.93
N VAL A 72 -5.14 3.52 -8.31
CA VAL A 72 -4.43 3.48 -7.04
C VAL A 72 -2.97 3.21 -7.28
N TYR A 73 -2.10 4.00 -6.67
CA TYR A 73 -0.67 3.78 -6.66
C TYR A 73 -0.22 3.35 -5.27
N TYR A 74 0.74 2.44 -5.23
CA TYR A 74 1.39 2.01 -4.01
C TYR A 74 2.91 2.18 -4.12
N GLY A 75 3.52 2.79 -3.11
CA GLY A 75 4.96 2.97 -3.03
C GLY A 75 5.53 4.02 -3.98
N THR A 76 4.69 4.83 -4.65
CA THR A 76 5.13 5.80 -5.67
C THR A 76 5.06 7.26 -5.20
N THR A 77 5.12 7.51 -3.89
CA THR A 77 5.13 8.88 -3.37
C THR A 77 6.33 9.64 -3.94
N PRO A 78 6.13 10.76 -4.65
CA PRO A 78 7.21 11.50 -5.29
C PRO A 78 8.11 12.18 -4.25
N HIS A 79 9.38 12.36 -4.60
CA HIS A 79 10.28 13.21 -3.84
C HIS A 79 9.78 14.67 -3.92
N LEU A 80 9.36 15.23 -2.79
CA LEU A 80 8.98 16.64 -2.71
C LEU A 80 10.17 17.56 -2.40
N GLU A 81 11.28 16.99 -1.95
CA GLU A 81 12.51 17.67 -1.51
C GLU A 81 13.74 16.89 -2.00
N PRO A 82 14.98 17.42 -1.89
CA PRO A 82 16.19 16.66 -2.15
C PRO A 82 16.17 15.28 -1.50
N ARG A 83 16.79 14.27 -2.15
CA ARG A 83 16.73 12.87 -1.68
C ARG A 83 17.17 12.77 -0.22
N GLN A 84 16.22 12.44 0.63
CA GLN A 84 16.41 12.14 2.04
C GLN A 84 15.59 10.89 2.38
N ALA A 85 15.97 10.17 3.43
CA ALA A 85 15.22 9.00 3.90
C ALA A 85 13.72 9.32 4.11
N SER A 86 13.43 10.57 4.49
CA SER A 86 12.09 11.11 4.68
C SER A 86 11.25 11.19 3.39
N THR A 87 11.87 11.26 2.21
CA THR A 87 11.22 11.51 0.91
C THR A 87 11.34 10.36 -0.08
N VAL A 88 11.92 9.22 0.30
CA VAL A 88 12.03 8.05 -0.57
C VAL A 88 10.64 7.44 -0.81
N PRO A 89 10.27 7.12 -2.06
CA PRO A 89 9.08 6.34 -2.36
C PRO A 89 9.09 5.02 -1.56
N GLY A 90 7.93 4.64 -1.01
CA GLY A 90 7.81 3.43 -0.23
C GLY A 90 6.44 3.27 0.40
N GLY A 91 6.28 2.15 1.09
CA GLY A 91 5.08 1.78 1.80
C GLY A 91 5.37 0.63 2.76
N ASN A 92 4.34 0.21 3.49
CA ASN A 92 4.50 -0.70 4.63
C ASN A 92 3.77 -2.02 4.46
N LEU A 93 3.28 -2.31 3.25
CA LEU A 93 2.60 -3.55 2.95
C LEU A 93 3.61 -4.65 2.64
N ARG A 94 3.46 -5.77 3.33
CA ARG A 94 4.20 -7.02 3.12
C ARG A 94 3.28 -8.20 3.30
N ASP A 95 3.76 -9.39 2.99
CA ASP A 95 3.16 -10.61 3.54
C ASP A 95 3.60 -10.85 5.00
N SER A 96 2.93 -11.77 5.68
CA SER A 96 3.26 -12.18 7.05
C SER A 96 4.34 -13.26 7.11
N SER A 97 4.94 -13.64 5.97
CA SER A 97 5.87 -14.76 5.91
C SER A 97 7.12 -14.53 6.74
N GLY A 98 7.61 -13.29 6.81
CA GLY A 98 8.75 -12.93 7.64
C GLY A 98 8.56 -13.25 9.12
N GLU A 99 7.34 -13.27 9.64
CA GLU A 99 7.08 -13.68 11.03
C GLU A 99 7.51 -15.12 11.31
N ILE A 100 7.61 -15.93 10.26
CA ILE A 100 8.00 -17.34 10.28
C ILE A 100 9.43 -17.51 9.76
N TRP A 101 9.81 -16.81 8.69
CA TRP A 101 11.07 -17.01 7.98
C TRP A 101 12.11 -15.96 8.35
N LYS A 102 13.28 -16.44 8.79
CA LYS A 102 14.46 -15.62 9.07
C LYS A 102 15.62 -16.07 8.21
N SER A 103 16.43 -15.11 7.80
CA SER A 103 17.70 -15.34 7.11
C SER A 103 18.62 -16.17 8.00
N THR A 104 19.19 -17.21 7.44
CA THR A 104 20.15 -18.07 8.15
C THR A 104 21.51 -17.42 8.33
N LEU A 105 21.79 -16.31 7.64
CA LEU A 105 23.07 -15.61 7.68
C LEU A 105 23.13 -14.61 8.84
N ASP A 106 22.09 -13.81 9.03
CA ASP A 106 22.06 -12.67 9.95
C ASP A 106 20.86 -12.69 10.90
N GLY A 107 20.00 -13.72 10.82
CA GLY A 107 18.81 -13.86 11.66
C GLY A 107 17.71 -12.83 11.36
N GLN A 108 17.88 -11.99 10.34
CA GLN A 108 16.92 -10.96 9.99
C GLN A 108 15.67 -11.56 9.39
N ARG A 109 14.56 -10.85 9.55
CA ARG A 109 13.26 -11.25 9.03
C ARG A 109 13.25 -11.23 7.50
N LEU A 110 12.71 -12.27 6.86
CA LEU A 110 12.56 -12.33 5.40
C LEU A 110 11.13 -11.97 5.01
N ASP A 111 10.87 -10.67 4.88
CA ASP A 111 9.57 -10.17 4.46
C ASP A 111 9.46 -10.09 2.94
N CYS A 112 8.35 -10.57 2.37
CA CYS A 112 8.00 -10.26 0.98
C CYS A 112 7.24 -8.94 0.93
N TRP A 113 7.99 -7.84 0.75
CA TRP A 113 7.45 -6.51 0.60
C TRP A 113 6.67 -6.37 -0.70
N ALA A 114 5.54 -5.66 -0.65
CA ALA A 114 4.83 -5.29 -1.86
C ALA A 114 5.68 -4.35 -2.72
N GLU A 115 5.72 -4.61 -4.02
CA GLU A 115 6.45 -3.81 -4.98
C GLU A 115 5.70 -2.52 -5.35
N HIS A 116 6.40 -1.55 -5.92
CA HIS A 116 5.76 -0.35 -6.48
C HIS A 116 4.79 -0.76 -7.59
N GLN A 117 3.52 -0.41 -7.43
CA GLN A 117 2.47 -0.89 -8.32
C GLN A 117 1.39 0.17 -8.56
N ALA A 118 0.78 0.10 -9.73
CA ALA A 118 -0.44 0.82 -10.06
C ALA A 118 -1.60 -0.17 -10.29
N PHE A 119 -2.77 0.15 -9.78
CA PHE A 119 -4.01 -0.58 -9.95
C PHE A 119 -5.02 0.32 -10.66
N THR A 120 -5.29 0.04 -11.92
CA THR A 120 -6.38 0.68 -12.65
C THR A 120 -7.71 0.03 -12.26
N ILE A 121 -8.73 0.88 -12.06
CA ILE A 121 -10.09 0.50 -11.64
C ILE A 121 -11.08 0.78 -12.76
#